data_AF-A0AAF0TCT7-F1
#
_entry.id   AF-A0AAF0TCT7-F1
#
_cell.length_a   1.000
_cell.length_b   1.000
_cell.length_c   1.000
_cell.angle_alpha   90.00
_cell.angle_beta   90.00
_cell.angle_gamma   90.00
#
_symmetry.space_group_name_H-M   'P 1'
#
loop_
_entity.id
_entity.type
_entity.pdbx_description
1 polymer ?
#
loop_
_entity_poly.entity_id
_entity_poly.type
_entity_poly.pdbx_seq_one_letter_code
_entity_poly.pdbx_strand_id
1 'polypeptide(L)'
;MELHDPHLNGGKFTWFRGVNHQSAARLDRFLYSMEWEEAFKIISQKILPIVISDHIPIMLECGNSEQKSSYFKFENWCLNVEGINDMVQGWWNGFVVEGCPDYKFSIKLKMLKQKLKEWSKTTFGEFTNKRNNLLEELAEIDRTQDDRDLTEDEMMVRATILVELEVLAKNEEASWGQKSRVLWLKQEDNNTKIFQ
;
A
#
# COMPACT_ATOMS: atom_id res chain seq x y z
N MET A 1 -10.78 -34.63 8.66
CA MET A 1 -10.90 -33.18 8.92
C MET A 1 -11.48 -32.59 7.64
N GLU A 2 -12.73 -32.17 7.69
CA GLU A 2 -13.43 -31.58 6.54
C GLU A 2 -13.03 -30.11 6.44
N LEU A 3 -12.66 -29.66 5.24
CA LEU A 3 -12.22 -28.29 4.98
C LEU A 3 -13.17 -27.65 3.97
N HIS A 4 -13.58 -26.43 4.25
CA HIS A 4 -14.45 -25.63 3.41
C HIS A 4 -13.62 -24.70 2.51
N ASP A 5 -13.97 -24.66 1.21
CA ASP A 5 -13.40 -23.73 0.22
C ASP A 5 -14.46 -22.65 -0.09
N PRO A 6 -14.31 -21.41 0.42
CA PRO A 6 -15.28 -20.35 0.19
C PRO A 6 -15.32 -19.91 -1.28
N HIS A 7 -16.45 -19.30 -1.64
CA HIS A 7 -16.58 -18.68 -2.96
C HIS A 7 -15.59 -17.52 -3.12
N LEU A 8 -14.94 -17.45 -4.30
CA LEU A 8 -14.05 -16.36 -4.65
C LEU A 8 -14.84 -15.20 -5.23
N ASN A 9 -14.92 -14.08 -4.52
CA ASN A 9 -15.61 -12.89 -4.99
C ASN A 9 -14.71 -12.03 -5.87
N GLY A 10 -15.30 -11.40 -6.89
CA GLY A 10 -14.61 -10.45 -7.77
C GLY A 10 -13.89 -11.07 -8.98
N GLY A 11 -13.80 -12.40 -9.07
CA GLY A 11 -13.19 -13.07 -10.22
C GLY A 11 -13.22 -14.59 -10.11
N LYS A 12 -12.84 -15.29 -11.18
CA LYS A 12 -12.89 -16.77 -11.26
C LYS A 12 -11.53 -17.44 -11.12
N PHE A 13 -10.46 -16.74 -11.48
CA PHE A 13 -9.11 -17.28 -11.56
C PHE A 13 -8.21 -16.55 -10.56
N THR A 14 -7.09 -17.18 -10.20
CA THR A 14 -6.05 -16.57 -9.36
C THR A 14 -4.69 -16.61 -10.03
N TRP A 15 -4.62 -17.11 -11.26
CA TRP A 15 -3.40 -17.23 -12.02
C TRP A 15 -3.71 -17.12 -13.51
N PHE A 16 -2.87 -16.41 -14.24
CA PHE A 16 -2.97 -16.23 -15.69
C PHE A 16 -1.62 -16.39 -16.37
N ARG A 17 -1.62 -16.88 -17.62
CA ARG A 17 -0.42 -17.00 -18.46
C ARG A 17 -0.73 -16.76 -19.94
N GLY A 18 0.25 -16.21 -20.63
CA GLY A 18 0.20 -15.93 -22.07
C GLY A 18 -0.27 -14.51 -22.37
N VAL A 19 -0.14 -14.11 -23.64
CA VAL A 19 -0.66 -12.81 -24.12
C VAL A 19 -2.17 -12.79 -23.93
N ASN A 20 -2.71 -11.72 -23.36
CA ASN A 20 -4.14 -11.56 -23.04
C ASN A 20 -4.73 -12.72 -22.21
N HIS A 21 -3.98 -13.27 -21.25
CA HIS A 21 -4.51 -14.29 -20.32
C HIS A 21 -5.09 -15.55 -20.99
N GLN A 22 -4.52 -15.98 -22.13
CA GLN A 22 -4.96 -17.17 -22.88
C GLN A 22 -5.09 -18.45 -22.03
N SER A 23 -4.32 -18.58 -20.96
CA SER A 23 -4.46 -19.66 -19.97
C SER A 23 -4.76 -19.06 -18.60
N ALA A 24 -5.75 -19.62 -17.91
CA ALA A 24 -6.20 -19.15 -16.60
C ALA A 24 -6.53 -20.33 -15.68
N ALA A 25 -6.21 -20.21 -14.39
CA ALA A 25 -6.54 -21.22 -13.39
C ALA A 25 -6.78 -20.60 -12.00
N ARG A 26 -7.60 -21.27 -11.17
CA ARG A 26 -7.73 -20.96 -9.72
C ARG A 26 -6.81 -21.89 -8.93
N LEU A 27 -5.59 -21.43 -8.71
CA LEU A 27 -4.52 -22.17 -8.02
C LEU A 27 -4.41 -21.81 -6.53
N ASP A 28 -4.82 -20.60 -6.16
CA ASP A 28 -4.69 -20.04 -4.81
C ASP A 28 -6.06 -20.07 -4.11
N ARG A 29 -6.11 -20.60 -2.89
CA ARG A 29 -7.36 -20.80 -2.12
C ARG A 29 -7.09 -20.69 -0.63
N PHE A 30 -8.05 -20.13 0.11
CA PHE A 30 -8.12 -20.32 1.55
C PHE A 30 -8.99 -21.54 1.85
N LEU A 31 -8.53 -22.40 2.74
CA LEU A 31 -9.31 -23.53 3.24
C LEU A 31 -9.43 -23.36 4.75
N TYR A 32 -10.64 -23.48 5.28
CA TYR A 32 -10.88 -23.37 6.72
C TYR A 32 -11.79 -24.48 7.24
N SER A 33 -11.67 -24.80 8.52
CA SER A 33 -12.50 -25.83 9.16
C SER A 33 -13.80 -25.24 9.70
N MET A 34 -14.77 -26.09 10.05
CA MET A 34 -16.03 -25.63 10.64
C MET A 34 -15.81 -24.87 11.95
N GLU A 35 -14.82 -25.29 12.76
CA GLU A 35 -14.50 -24.60 14.02
C GLU A 35 -14.01 -23.17 13.78
N TRP A 36 -13.35 -22.91 12.65
CA TRP A 36 -12.95 -21.55 12.25
C TRP A 36 -14.15 -20.69 11.85
N GLU A 37 -15.10 -21.27 11.12
CA GLU A 37 -16.34 -20.60 10.71
C GLU A 37 -17.21 -20.21 11.91
N GLU A 38 -17.26 -21.07 12.94
CA GLU A 38 -17.95 -20.77 14.19
C GLU A 38 -17.26 -19.63 14.97
N ALA A 39 -15.93 -19.55 14.92
CA ALA A 39 -15.14 -18.56 15.65
C ALA A 39 -15.20 -17.16 15.02
N PHE A 40 -15.25 -17.05 13.68
CA PHE A 40 -15.24 -15.78 12.96
C PHE A 40 -16.57 -15.54 12.23
N LYS A 41 -17.32 -14.51 12.67
CA LYS A 41 -18.54 -14.10 11.97
C LYS A 41 -18.19 -13.37 10.69
N ILE A 42 -18.83 -13.75 9.59
CA ILE A 42 -18.67 -13.18 8.24
C ILE A 42 -17.27 -13.47 7.70
N ILE A 43 -17.15 -14.56 6.95
CA ILE A 43 -15.95 -14.94 6.22
C ILE A 43 -16.22 -14.68 4.74
N SER A 44 -15.35 -13.89 4.10
CA SER A 44 -15.42 -13.70 2.65
C SER A 44 -14.04 -13.78 2.03
N GLN A 45 -13.95 -14.47 0.90
CA GLN A 45 -12.75 -14.51 0.08
C GLN A 45 -12.96 -13.64 -1.14
N LYS A 46 -12.00 -12.77 -1.47
CA LYS A 46 -12.05 -11.92 -2.66
C LYS A 46 -10.68 -11.79 -3.31
N ILE A 47 -10.68 -11.52 -4.61
CA ILE A 47 -9.45 -11.14 -5.31
C ILE A 47 -9.06 -9.69 -4.98
N LEU A 48 -7.76 -9.39 -5.07
CA LEU A 48 -7.21 -8.03 -5.06
C LEU A 48 -6.64 -7.70 -6.45
N PRO A 49 -6.62 -6.42 -6.86
CA PRO A 49 -6.10 -6.03 -8.16
C PRO A 49 -4.64 -6.45 -8.38
N ILE A 50 -4.31 -6.81 -9.62
CA ILE A 50 -2.99 -7.32 -10.02
C ILE A 50 -2.09 -6.16 -10.44
N VAL A 51 -0.91 -6.03 -9.83
CA VAL A 51 0.05 -4.99 -10.24
C VAL A 51 1.18 -5.56 -11.12
N ILE A 52 1.85 -6.64 -10.67
CA ILE A 52 3.08 -7.14 -11.34
C ILE A 52 3.26 -8.67 -11.38
N SER A 53 2.29 -9.45 -10.89
CA SER A 53 2.40 -10.92 -10.79
C SER A 53 1.48 -11.61 -11.78
N ASP A 54 1.87 -12.82 -12.21
CA ASP A 54 1.02 -13.77 -12.91
C ASP A 54 0.01 -14.45 -11.99
N HIS A 55 0.17 -14.30 -10.67
CA HIS A 55 -0.83 -14.63 -9.65
C HIS A 55 -1.62 -13.40 -9.20
N ILE A 56 -2.92 -13.62 -8.94
CA ILE A 56 -3.82 -12.63 -8.34
C ILE A 56 -3.80 -12.85 -6.83
N PRO A 57 -3.43 -11.84 -6.03
CA PRO A 57 -3.54 -11.96 -4.58
C PRO A 57 -5.00 -12.17 -4.18
N ILE A 58 -5.24 -13.13 -3.28
CA ILE A 58 -6.55 -13.36 -2.66
C ILE A 58 -6.53 -12.91 -1.21
N MET A 59 -7.61 -12.32 -0.75
CA MET A 59 -7.77 -11.86 0.63
C MET A 59 -8.94 -12.58 1.29
N LEU A 60 -8.69 -13.08 2.50
CA LEU A 60 -9.71 -13.59 3.40
C LEU A 60 -10.05 -12.51 4.42
N GLU A 61 -11.28 -12.00 4.39
CA GLU A 61 -11.80 -11.12 5.42
C GLU A 61 -12.56 -11.94 6.45
N CYS A 62 -12.18 -11.80 7.72
CA CYS A 62 -12.80 -12.48 8.87
C CYS A 62 -13.05 -11.48 10.00
N GLY A 63 -14.30 -11.31 10.41
CA GLY A 63 -14.67 -10.53 11.60
C GLY A 63 -14.64 -9.00 11.45
N ASN A 64 -14.85 -8.31 12.57
CA ASN A 64 -14.87 -6.85 12.65
C ASN A 64 -13.47 -6.33 13.04
N SER A 65 -12.77 -5.71 12.09
CA SER A 65 -11.49 -5.03 12.36
C SER A 65 -11.73 -3.78 13.21
N GLU A 66 -11.38 -3.82 14.49
CA GLU A 66 -11.25 -2.60 15.30
C GLU A 66 -9.94 -1.89 14.95
N GLN A 67 -10.06 -0.76 14.25
CA GLN A 67 -8.91 0.06 13.89
C GLN A 67 -8.34 0.73 15.16
N LYS A 68 -7.26 0.16 15.71
CA LYS A 68 -6.60 0.75 16.88
C LYS A 68 -5.88 2.04 16.50
N SER A 69 -6.08 3.08 17.29
CA SER A 69 -5.37 4.36 17.12
C SER A 69 -3.86 4.15 17.32
N SER A 70 -3.06 4.49 16.31
CA SER A 70 -1.61 4.44 16.37
C SER A 70 -1.04 5.81 16.78
N TYR A 71 0.03 5.80 17.57
CA TYR A 71 0.77 7.02 17.91
C TYR A 71 1.49 7.57 16.66
N PHE A 72 1.54 8.90 16.53
CA PHE A 72 2.25 9.54 15.42
C PHE A 72 3.73 9.16 15.43
N LYS A 73 4.19 8.62 14.31
CA LYS A 73 5.60 8.41 13.97
C LYS A 73 5.86 9.16 12.67
N PHE A 74 6.99 9.86 12.61
CA PHE A 74 7.45 10.41 11.34
C PHE A 74 7.94 9.23 10.49
N GLU A 75 7.27 9.02 9.37
CA GLU A 75 7.58 7.92 8.44
C GLU A 75 8.51 8.41 7.33
N ASN A 76 9.44 7.56 6.89
CA ASN A 76 10.48 7.96 5.94
C ASN A 76 9.94 8.40 4.57
N TRP A 77 8.77 7.90 4.14
CA TRP A 77 8.14 8.36 2.90
C TRP A 77 7.89 9.87 2.88
N CYS A 78 7.74 10.50 4.06
CA CYS A 78 7.56 11.94 4.17
C CYS A 78 8.72 12.71 3.52
N LEU A 79 9.93 12.15 3.53
CA LEU A 79 11.13 12.75 2.93
C LEU A 79 11.12 12.70 1.39
N ASN A 80 10.31 11.82 0.80
CA ASN A 80 10.17 11.68 -0.64
C ASN A 80 9.11 12.65 -1.22
N VAL A 81 8.34 13.34 -0.37
CA VAL A 81 7.35 14.30 -0.84
C VAL A 81 8.05 15.58 -1.26
N GLU A 82 7.81 15.99 -2.51
CA GLU A 82 8.37 17.21 -3.07
C GLU A 82 7.97 18.44 -2.22
N GLY A 83 8.94 19.32 -1.95
CA GLY A 83 8.73 20.53 -1.14
C GLY A 83 8.69 20.33 0.37
N ILE A 84 8.87 19.11 0.91
CA ILE A 84 8.88 18.89 2.37
C ILE A 84 9.96 19.70 3.09
N ASN A 85 11.14 19.84 2.49
CA ASN A 85 12.25 20.58 3.09
C ASN A 85 11.92 22.07 3.23
N ASP A 86 11.41 22.69 2.17
CA ASP A 86 11.02 24.10 2.16
C ASP A 86 9.87 24.35 3.14
N MET A 87 8.93 23.42 3.23
CA MET A 87 7.81 23.48 4.16
C MET A 87 8.27 23.43 5.62
N VAL A 88 9.15 22.48 5.95
CA VAL A 88 9.74 22.35 7.30
C VAL A 88 10.56 23.59 7.65
N GLN A 89 11.36 24.10 6.71
CA GLN A 89 12.14 25.31 6.90
C GLN A 89 11.24 26.53 7.13
N GLY A 90 10.17 26.67 6.36
CA GLY A 90 9.17 27.73 6.52
C GLY A 90 8.52 27.71 7.90
N TRP A 91 8.07 26.53 8.37
CA TRP A 91 7.52 26.39 9.71
C TRP A 91 8.54 26.71 10.79
N TRP A 92 9.76 26.19 10.67
CA TRP A 92 10.82 26.37 11.66
C TRP A 92 11.18 27.85 11.87
N ASN A 93 11.30 28.58 10.76
CA ASN A 93 11.62 30.00 10.76
C ASN A 93 10.43 30.87 11.21
N GLY A 94 9.19 30.41 11.00
CA GLY A 94 7.99 31.09 11.48
C GLY A 94 7.72 30.95 12.98
N PHE A 95 8.36 30.00 13.67
CA PHE A 95 8.17 29.83 15.11
C PHE A 95 8.88 30.93 15.91
N VAL A 96 8.11 31.70 16.67
CA VAL A 96 8.60 32.68 17.65
C VAL A 96 8.41 32.10 19.05
N VAL A 97 9.52 31.91 19.76
CA VAL A 97 9.54 31.36 21.12
C VAL A 97 10.54 32.16 21.96
N GLU A 98 10.14 32.56 23.15
CA GLU A 98 10.99 33.27 24.11
C GLU A 98 11.57 32.31 25.18
N GLY A 99 12.66 32.71 25.84
CA GLY A 99 13.33 31.91 26.87
C GLY A 99 14.78 31.53 26.54
N CYS A 100 15.35 30.62 27.34
CA CYS A 100 16.71 30.13 27.13
C CYS A 100 16.82 29.27 25.85
N PRO A 101 18.03 29.13 25.26
CA PRO A 101 18.22 28.40 24.01
C PRO A 101 17.65 26.97 24.02
N ASP A 102 17.88 26.21 25.10
CA ASP A 102 17.40 24.82 25.22
C ASP A 102 15.87 24.74 25.26
N TYR A 103 15.24 25.69 25.97
CA TYR A 103 13.78 25.80 26.01
C TYR A 103 13.21 26.15 24.63
N LYS A 104 13.78 27.16 23.96
CA LYS A 104 13.38 27.56 22.60
C LYS A 104 13.44 26.37 21.65
N PHE A 105 14.55 25.63 21.66
CA PHE A 105 14.73 24.46 20.81
C PHE A 105 13.70 23.37 21.10
N SER A 106 13.50 23.02 22.38
CA SER A 106 12.52 22.01 22.80
C SER A 106 11.09 22.36 22.38
N ILE A 107 10.67 23.61 22.55
CA ILE A 107 9.34 24.07 22.15
C ILE A 107 9.20 24.09 20.63
N LYS A 108 10.20 24.58 19.88
CA LYS A 108 10.18 24.54 18.42
C LYS A 108 10.03 23.11 17.88
N LEU A 109 10.72 22.14 18.47
CA LEU A 109 10.55 20.73 18.10
C LEU A 109 9.13 20.19 18.38
N LYS A 110 8.52 20.58 19.52
CA LYS A 110 7.12 20.21 19.81
C LYS A 110 6.14 20.81 18.80
N MET A 111 6.33 22.08 18.45
CA MET A 111 5.51 22.76 17.43
C MET A 111 5.69 22.12 16.05
N LEU A 112 6.94 21.82 15.68
CA LEU A 112 7.25 21.14 14.41
C LEU A 112 6.60 19.76 14.36
N LYS A 113 6.70 18.97 15.43
CA LYS A 113 6.04 17.66 15.53
C LYS A 113 4.53 17.76 15.31
N GLN A 114 3.87 18.78 15.86
CA GLN A 114 2.44 18.98 15.65
C GLN A 114 2.12 19.29 14.19
N LYS A 115 2.88 20.20 13.55
CA LYS A 115 2.71 20.52 12.13
C LYS A 115 2.93 19.31 11.23
N LEU A 116 3.98 18.52 11.48
CA LEU A 116 4.25 17.28 10.78
C LEU A 116 3.13 16.25 10.97
N LYS A 117 2.54 16.16 12.15
CA LYS A 117 1.42 15.26 12.42
C LYS A 117 0.15 15.66 11.64
N GLU A 118 -0.17 16.95 11.62
CA GLU A 118 -1.31 17.49 10.86
C GLU A 118 -1.11 17.25 9.37
N TRP A 119 0.05 17.64 8.83
CA TRP A 119 0.41 17.45 7.43
C TRP A 119 0.40 15.97 7.02
N SER A 120 1.10 15.11 7.79
CA SER A 120 1.18 13.67 7.51
C SER A 120 -0.20 13.01 7.47
N LYS A 121 -1.13 13.40 8.36
CA LYS A 121 -2.49 12.87 8.34
C LYS A 121 -3.23 13.22 7.05
N THR A 122 -3.11 14.47 6.59
CA THR A 122 -3.76 14.94 5.36
C THR A 122 -3.15 14.26 4.13
N THR A 123 -1.83 14.33 3.98
CA THR A 123 -1.11 13.76 2.82
C THR A 123 -1.23 12.24 2.77
N PHE A 124 -1.17 11.53 3.90
CA PHE A 124 -1.40 10.09 3.92
C PHE A 124 -2.84 9.72 3.52
N GLY A 125 -3.82 10.52 3.94
CA GLY A 125 -5.21 10.37 3.50
C GLY A 125 -5.35 10.55 1.99
N GLU A 126 -4.70 11.58 1.43
CA GLU A 126 -4.66 11.83 -0.02
C GLU A 126 -4.00 10.67 -0.78
N PHE A 127 -2.86 10.14 -0.30
CA PHE A 127 -2.22 8.97 -0.91
C PHE A 127 -3.07 7.71 -0.82
N THR A 128 -3.72 7.48 0.32
CA THR A 128 -4.63 6.34 0.49
C THR A 128 -5.81 6.43 -0.48
N ASN A 129 -6.41 7.62 -0.60
CA ASN A 129 -7.51 7.86 -1.53
C ASN A 129 -7.05 7.70 -2.98
N LYS A 130 -5.89 8.27 -3.35
CA LYS A 130 -5.32 8.13 -4.69
C LYS A 130 -5.08 6.66 -5.04
N ARG A 131 -4.47 5.90 -4.12
CA ARG A 131 -4.24 4.46 -4.29
C ARG A 131 -5.55 3.70 -4.50
N ASN A 132 -6.56 3.96 -3.66
CA ASN A 132 -7.84 3.27 -3.76
C ASN A 132 -8.56 3.57 -5.08
N ASN A 133 -8.53 4.83 -5.54
CA ASN A 133 -9.11 5.22 -6.83
C ASN A 133 -8.40 4.50 -7.99
N LEU A 134 -7.06 4.47 -7.98
CA LEU A 134 -6.28 3.77 -9.01
C LEU A 134 -6.56 2.26 -9.01
N LEU A 135 -6.72 1.65 -7.84
CA LEU A 135 -7.08 0.23 -7.72
C LEU A 135 -8.49 -0.06 -8.21
N GLU A 136 -9.44 0.85 -7.99
CA GLU A 136 -10.81 0.73 -8.50
C GLU A 136 -10.85 0.87 -10.02
N GLU A 137 -10.14 1.85 -10.58
CA GLU A 137 -10.00 2.03 -12.03
C GLU A 137 -9.33 0.81 -12.69
N LEU A 138 -8.27 0.27 -12.07
CA LEU A 138 -7.63 -0.96 -12.53
C LEU A 138 -8.59 -2.15 -12.50
N ALA A 139 -9.41 -2.27 -11.45
CA ALA A 139 -10.41 -3.33 -11.36
C ALA A 139 -11.53 -3.22 -12.40
N GLU A 140 -11.87 -2.02 -12.88
CA GLU A 140 -12.78 -1.81 -14.02
C GLU A 140 -12.13 -2.28 -15.34
N ILE A 141 -10.85 -1.96 -15.54
CA ILE A 141 -10.09 -2.40 -16.72
C ILE A 141 -9.95 -3.92 -16.73
N ASP A 142 -9.59 -4.54 -15.60
CA ASP A 142 -9.44 -5.99 -15.50
C ASP A 142 -10.79 -6.70 -15.76
N ARG A 143 -11.92 -6.15 -15.27
CA ARG A 143 -13.27 -6.65 -15.61
C ARG A 143 -13.59 -6.54 -17.09
N THR A 144 -13.20 -5.43 -17.72
CA THR A 144 -13.37 -5.25 -19.16
C THR A 144 -12.56 -6.28 -19.94
N GLN A 145 -11.32 -6.57 -19.48
CA GLN A 145 -10.44 -7.56 -20.08
C GLN A 145 -10.97 -8.99 -19.96
N ASP A 146 -11.69 -9.32 -18.88
CA ASP A 146 -12.34 -10.61 -18.70
C ASP A 146 -13.49 -10.85 -19.70
N ASP A 147 -14.15 -9.77 -20.15
CA ASP A 147 -15.28 -9.84 -21.09
C ASP A 147 -14.86 -9.69 -22.56
N ARG A 148 -13.85 -8.85 -22.86
CA ARG A 148 -13.32 -8.60 -24.22
C ARG A 148 -11.85 -8.19 -24.20
N ASP A 149 -11.19 -8.26 -25.35
CA ASP A 149 -9.87 -7.66 -25.50
C ASP A 149 -9.91 -6.13 -25.27
N LEU A 150 -8.86 -5.60 -24.63
CA LEU A 150 -8.67 -4.17 -24.40
C LEU A 150 -8.28 -3.44 -25.68
N THR A 151 -8.69 -2.17 -25.82
CA THR A 151 -8.20 -1.29 -26.87
C THR A 151 -6.79 -0.80 -26.57
N GLU A 152 -6.09 -0.28 -27.58
CA GLU A 152 -4.74 0.28 -27.41
C GLU A 152 -4.72 1.44 -26.38
N ASP A 153 -5.75 2.28 -26.39
CA ASP A 153 -5.93 3.36 -25.42
C ASP A 153 -6.13 2.82 -23.99
N GLU A 154 -6.96 1.79 -23.81
CA GLU A 154 -7.20 1.15 -22.51
C GLU A 154 -5.93 0.48 -21.98
N MET A 155 -5.13 -0.12 -22.85
CA MET A 155 -3.82 -0.68 -22.49
C MET A 155 -2.85 0.40 -22.02
N MET A 156 -2.84 1.57 -22.66
CA MET A 156 -2.00 2.70 -22.27
C MET A 156 -2.43 3.30 -20.92
N VAL A 157 -3.74 3.42 -20.69
CA VAL A 157 -4.30 3.83 -19.39
C VAL A 157 -3.88 2.84 -18.30
N ARG A 158 -4.06 1.53 -18.54
CA ARG A 158 -3.63 0.47 -17.62
C ARG A 158 -2.15 0.58 -17.28
N ALA A 159 -1.29 0.76 -18.28
CA ALA A 159 0.15 0.91 -18.05
C ALA A 159 0.49 2.13 -17.19
N THR A 160 -0.22 3.25 -17.39
CA THR A 160 -0.04 4.48 -16.60
C THR A 160 -0.44 4.26 -15.15
N ILE A 161 -1.60 3.63 -14.91
CA ILE A 161 -2.08 3.28 -13.56
C ILE A 161 -1.06 2.40 -12.84
N LEU A 162 -0.49 1.39 -13.50
CA LEU A 162 0.49 0.49 -12.92
C LEU A 162 1.77 1.22 -12.49
N VAL A 163 2.26 2.15 -13.30
CA VAL A 163 3.43 2.99 -12.95
C VAL A 163 3.12 3.86 -11.73
N GLU A 164 1.94 4.48 -11.66
CA GLU A 164 1.56 5.29 -10.51
C GLU A 164 1.41 4.45 -9.22
N LEU A 165 0.82 3.26 -9.32
CA LEU A 165 0.73 2.32 -8.20
C LEU A 165 2.11 1.86 -7.73
N GLU A 166 3.07 1.64 -8.63
CA GLU A 166 4.44 1.28 -8.27
C GLU A 166 5.13 2.40 -7.47
N VAL A 167 4.95 3.67 -7.87
CA VAL A 167 5.46 4.82 -7.12
C VAL A 167 4.87 4.87 -5.71
N LEU A 168 3.56 4.65 -5.57
CA LEU A 168 2.89 4.60 -4.27
C LEU A 168 3.39 3.41 -3.42
N ALA A 169 3.59 2.24 -4.04
CA ALA A 169 4.10 1.04 -3.36
C ALA A 169 5.51 1.25 -2.80
N LYS A 170 6.40 1.92 -3.53
CA LYS A 170 7.76 2.28 -3.03
C LYS A 170 7.73 3.17 -1.79
N ASN A 171 6.76 4.09 -1.72
CA ASN A 171 6.58 4.92 -0.52
C ASN A 171 6.06 4.09 0.67
N GLU A 172 5.15 3.14 0.44
CA GLU A 172 4.71 2.21 1.48
C GLU A 172 5.83 1.28 1.94
N GLU A 173 6.63 0.77 1.01
CA GLU A 173 7.82 -0.05 1.31
C GLU A 173 8.78 0.69 2.24
N ALA A 174 9.05 1.99 1.98
CA ALA A 174 9.87 2.81 2.88
C ALA A 174 9.28 2.93 4.30
N SER A 175 7.95 2.99 4.42
CA SER A 175 7.24 2.95 5.72
C SER A 175 7.41 1.59 6.41
N TRP A 176 7.22 0.49 5.68
CA TRP A 176 7.37 -0.87 6.19
C TRP A 176 8.80 -1.20 6.60
N GLY A 177 9.80 -0.75 5.84
CA GLY A 177 11.22 -0.87 6.18
C GLY A 177 11.56 -0.20 7.52
N GLN A 178 11.03 1.00 7.77
CA GLN A 178 11.21 1.67 9.06
C GLN A 178 10.50 0.93 10.21
N LYS A 179 9.30 0.39 9.97
CA LYS A 179 8.51 -0.34 10.98
C LYS A 179 9.14 -1.68 11.36
N SER A 180 9.66 -2.41 10.39
CA SER A 180 10.27 -3.73 10.58
C SER A 180 11.62 -3.66 11.31
N ARG A 181 12.24 -2.46 11.40
CA ARG A 181 13.61 -2.24 11.92
C ARG A 181 14.65 -3.09 11.20
N VAL A 182 14.33 -3.57 10.00
CA VAL A 182 15.21 -4.38 9.17
C VAL A 182 16.21 -3.45 8.50
N LEU A 183 17.31 -3.18 9.21
CA LEU A 183 18.44 -2.40 8.71
C LEU A 183 19.35 -3.22 7.78
N TRP A 184 19.16 -4.54 7.71
CA TRP A 184 20.00 -5.46 6.94
C TRP A 184 19.54 -5.65 5.49
N LEU A 185 18.27 -5.36 5.17
CA LEU A 185 17.92 -4.94 3.81
C LEU A 185 18.43 -3.50 3.64
N LYS A 186 19.75 -3.36 3.52
CA LYS A 186 20.29 -2.18 2.87
C LYS A 186 19.64 -2.09 1.50
N GLN A 187 19.29 -0.87 1.09
CA GLN A 187 18.87 -0.49 -0.26
C GLN A 187 19.99 -0.72 -1.30
N GLU A 188 20.56 -1.92 -1.33
CA GLU A 188 21.68 -2.33 -2.16
C GLU A 188 21.39 -3.74 -2.71
N ASP A 189 20.46 -3.79 -3.66
CA ASP A 189 20.54 -4.76 -4.77
C ASP A 189 21.38 -4.17 -5.93
N ASN A 190 22.15 -3.11 -5.66
CA ASN A 190 23.24 -2.67 -6.53
C ASN A 190 24.45 -3.57 -6.29
N ASN A 191 24.30 -4.81 -6.76
CA ASN A 191 25.31 -5.86 -6.81
C ASN A 191 26.57 -5.38 -7.54
N THR A 192 27.43 -4.63 -6.86
CA THR A 192 28.75 -4.23 -7.36
C THR A 192 29.80 -4.64 -6.33
N LYS A 193 30.59 -5.66 -6.71
CA LYS A 193 31.88 -6.07 -6.12
C LYS A 193 31.91 -7.11 -4.98
N ILE A 194 30.91 -7.98 -4.81
CA ILE A 194 31.04 -9.16 -3.91
C ILE A 194 31.25 -10.48 -4.68
N PHE A 195 31.68 -10.40 -5.94
CA PHE A 195 32.21 -11.57 -6.66
C PHE A 195 33.56 -11.21 -7.28
N GLN A 196 34.62 -11.34 -6.49
CA GLN A 196 35.99 -11.60 -6.93
C GLN A 196 36.56 -12.73 -6.09
#